data_AF-A0AAV7V292-F1
#
_entry.id   AF-A0AAV7V292-F1
#
_cell.length_a   1.000
_cell.length_b   1.000
_cell.length_c   1.000
_cell.angle_alpha   90.00
_cell.angle_beta   90.00
_cell.angle_gamma   90.00
#
_symmetry.space_group_name_H-M   'P 1'
#
loop_
_entity.id
_entity.type
_entity.pdbx_description
1 polymer ?
#
loop_
_entity_poly.entity_id
_entity_poly.type
_entity_poly.pdbx_seq_one_letter_code
_entity_poly.pdbx_strand_id
1 'polypeptide(L)'
;MLDRHVICLDGTERQLSEVEDGLADVLKQLERVERLLKVVMVRKEDLEARSCRNNSRISRVAETINMGRPNIFVKKRLTDLFAFEDTFAVKHTHRSLGPRPP
;
A
#
# COMPACT_ATOMS: atom_id res chain seq x y z
N MET A 1 30.30 2.64 56.18
CA MET A 1 29.31 3.49 55.45
C MET A 1 29.59 3.52 53.95
N LEU A 2 30.87 3.57 53.52
CA LEU A 2 31.28 3.53 52.11
C LEU A 2 30.80 2.27 51.34
N ASP A 3 30.82 1.09 51.96
CA ASP A 3 30.45 -0.16 51.27
C ASP A 3 29.02 -0.21 50.74
N ARG A 4 28.06 0.44 51.42
CA ARG A 4 26.66 0.49 50.93
C ARG A 4 26.50 1.35 49.69
N HIS A 5 27.31 2.40 49.55
CA HIS A 5 27.27 3.27 48.37
C HIS A 5 27.89 2.57 47.16
N VAL A 6 28.98 1.82 47.36
CA VAL A 6 29.62 1.02 46.30
C VAL A 6 28.68 -0.08 45.79
N ILE A 7 28.02 -0.82 46.69
CA ILE A 7 27.06 -1.86 46.30
C ILE A 7 25.86 -1.26 45.54
N CYS A 8 25.40 -0.08 45.93
CA CYS A 8 24.31 0.61 45.23
C CYS A 8 24.73 1.05 43.81
N LEU A 9 25.94 1.59 43.67
CA LEU A 9 26.51 2.00 42.38
C LEU A 9 26.66 0.81 41.42
N ASP A 10 27.28 -0.29 41.87
CA ASP A 10 27.41 -1.52 41.08
C ASP A 10 26.05 -2.08 40.63
N GLY A 11 25.04 -1.99 41.50
CA GLY A 11 23.68 -2.39 41.18
C GLY A 11 23.05 -1.53 40.09
N THR A 12 23.23 -0.21 40.17
CA THR A 12 22.74 0.72 39.15
C THR A 12 23.49 0.59 37.82
N GLU A 13 24.80 0.34 37.84
CA GLU A 13 25.60 0.13 36.63
C GLU A 13 25.17 -1.14 35.88
N ARG A 14 24.90 -2.23 36.60
CA ARG A 14 24.36 -3.46 35.97
C ARG A 14 22.98 -3.24 35.36
N GLN A 15 22.09 -2.55 36.08
CA GLN A 15 20.76 -2.22 35.56
C GLN A 15 20.84 -1.34 34.31
N LEU A 16 21.75 -0.36 34.29
CA LEU A 16 21.99 0.46 33.10
C LEU A 16 22.50 -0.38 31.93
N SER A 17 23.47 -1.26 32.16
CA SER A 17 23.99 -2.15 31.12
C SER A 17 22.90 -3.06 30.53
N GLU A 18 22.04 -3.64 31.37
CA GLU A 18 20.93 -4.49 30.91
C GLU A 18 19.91 -3.69 30.06
N VAL A 19 19.64 -2.44 30.44
CA VAL A 19 18.77 -1.54 29.68
C VAL A 19 19.40 -1.15 28.36
N GLU A 20 20.70 -0.85 28.34
CA GLU A 20 21.44 -0.49 27.13
C GLU A 20 21.48 -1.65 26.12
N ASP A 21 21.75 -2.87 26.59
CA ASP A 21 21.72 -4.08 25.77
C ASP A 21 20.31 -4.34 25.21
N GLY A 22 19.29 -4.22 26.06
CA GLY A 22 17.89 -4.35 25.65
C GLY A 22 17.49 -3.31 24.60
N LEU A 23 17.93 -2.07 24.76
CA LEU A 23 17.67 -1.00 23.80
C LEU A 23 18.36 -1.28 22.45
N ALA A 24 19.61 -1.75 22.48
CA ALA A 24 20.35 -2.09 21.27
C ALA A 24 19.64 -3.20 20.48
N ASP A 25 19.09 -4.20 21.15
CA ASP A 25 18.36 -5.28 20.49
C ASP A 25 17.00 -4.83 19.94
N VAL A 26 16.28 -3.96 20.65
CA VAL A 26 15.05 -3.35 20.14
C VAL A 26 15.33 -2.52 18.88
N LEU A 27 16.41 -1.74 18.86
CA LEU A 27 16.80 -0.95 17.68
C LEU A 27 17.12 -1.85 16.48
N LYS A 28 17.88 -2.94 16.66
CA LYS A 28 18.15 -3.92 15.60
C LYS A 28 16.86 -4.54 15.05
N GLN A 29 15.90 -4.86 15.92
CA GLN A 29 14.61 -5.39 15.50
C GLN A 29 13.81 -4.36 14.70
N LEU A 30 13.80 -3.10 15.15
CA LEU A 30 13.11 -2.01 14.46
C LEU A 30 13.67 -1.80 13.04
N GLU A 31 14.99 -1.76 12.89
CA GLU A 31 15.64 -1.66 11.58
C GLU A 31 15.31 -2.85 10.66
N ARG A 32 15.16 -4.04 11.23
CA ARG A 32 14.75 -5.23 10.46
C ARG A 32 13.31 -5.07 9.98
N VAL A 33 12.40 -4.64 10.85
CA VAL A 33 10.99 -4.41 10.50
C VAL A 33 10.87 -3.33 9.43
N GLU A 34 11.60 -2.22 9.56
CA GLU A 34 11.59 -1.13 8.59
C GLU A 34 12.05 -1.60 7.20
N ARG A 35 13.11 -2.41 7.13
CA ARG A 35 13.57 -3.02 5.89
C ARG A 35 12.52 -3.93 5.26
N LEU A 36 11.87 -4.78 6.06
CA LEU A 36 10.81 -5.65 5.57
C LEU A 36 9.61 -4.85 5.05
N LEU A 37 9.24 -3.77 5.75
CA LEU A 37 8.14 -2.90 5.35
C LEU A 37 8.43 -2.25 3.98
N LYS A 38 9.64 -1.73 3.77
CA LYS A 38 10.08 -1.18 2.48
C LYS A 38 9.96 -2.21 1.35
N VAL A 39 10.43 -3.44 1.58
CA VAL A 39 10.34 -4.52 0.58
C VAL A 39 8.89 -4.88 0.26
N VAL A 40 8.03 -4.96 1.28
CA VAL A 40 6.61 -5.27 1.09
C VAL A 40 5.90 -4.17 0.32
N MET A 41 6.19 -2.90 0.62
CA MET A 41 5.62 -1.76 -0.11
C MET A 41 5.97 -1.80 -1.60
N VAL A 42 7.26 -1.97 -1.93
CA VAL A 42 7.70 -2.05 -3.33
C VAL A 42 7.04 -3.21 -4.06
N ARG A 43 6.92 -4.38 -3.40
CA ARG A 43 6.23 -5.54 -3.98
C ARG A 43 4.74 -5.28 -4.18
N LYS A 44 4.08 -4.63 -3.23
CA LYS A 44 2.67 -4.26 -3.35
C LYS A 44 2.46 -3.34 -4.56
N GLU A 45 3.28 -2.31 -4.69
CA GLU A 45 3.20 -1.36 -5.81
C GLU A 45 3.42 -2.06 -7.16
N ASP A 46 4.42 -2.94 -7.28
CA ASP A 46 4.66 -3.72 -8.50
C ASP A 46 3.47 -4.64 -8.82
N LEU A 47 2.92 -5.33 -7.81
CA LEU A 47 1.74 -6.19 -8.00
C LEU A 47 0.50 -5.40 -8.41
N GLU A 48 0.26 -4.24 -7.80
CA GLU A 48 -0.84 -3.35 -8.17
C GLU A 48 -0.65 -2.83 -9.60
N ALA A 49 0.56 -2.40 -9.97
CA ALA A 49 0.86 -1.94 -11.32
C ALA A 49 0.66 -3.05 -12.36
N ARG A 50 1.07 -4.29 -12.07
CA ARG A 50 0.86 -5.45 -12.96
C ARG A 50 -0.62 -5.83 -13.05
N SER A 51 -1.34 -5.82 -11.93
CA SER A 51 -2.77 -6.12 -11.88
C SER A 51 -3.59 -5.09 -12.66
N CYS A 52 -3.22 -3.82 -12.56
CA CYS A 52 -3.91 -2.71 -13.19
C CYS A 52 -3.40 -2.37 -14.61
N ARG A 53 -2.39 -3.07 -15.13
CA ARG A 53 -1.75 -2.75 -16.43
C ARG A 53 -2.75 -2.68 -17.59
N ASN A 54 -3.77 -3.54 -17.58
CA ASN A 54 -4.79 -3.62 -18.61
C ASN A 54 -6.10 -2.92 -18.22
N ASN A 55 -6.10 -2.19 -17.10
CA ASN A 55 -7.26 -1.45 -16.61
C ASN A 55 -7.18 0.00 -17.10
N SER A 56 -8.25 0.47 -17.74
CA SER A 56 -8.39 1.88 -18.13
C SER A 56 -9.44 2.54 -17.25
N ARG A 57 -9.13 3.75 -16.77
CA ARG A 57 -10.08 4.58 -16.01
C ARG A 57 -10.66 5.66 -16.90
N ILE A 58 -11.99 5.67 -17.05
CA ILE A 58 -12.71 6.74 -17.75
C ILE A 58 -13.31 7.67 -16.70
N SER A 59 -12.90 8.93 -16.70
CA SER A 59 -13.37 9.95 -15.78
C SER A 59 -14.47 10.83 -16.41
N ARG A 60 -15.20 11.58 -15.58
CA ARG A 60 -16.22 12.57 -16.00
C ARG A 60 -17.39 12.01 -16.83
N VAL A 61 -17.69 10.72 -16.67
CA VAL A 61 -18.88 10.10 -17.27
C VAL A 61 -20.06 10.25 -16.33
N ALA A 62 -21.09 11.00 -16.74
CA ALA A 62 -22.31 11.16 -15.97
C ALA A 62 -22.93 9.80 -15.59
N GLU A 63 -23.50 9.73 -14.38
CA GLU A 63 -24.06 8.49 -13.81
C GLU A 63 -25.32 8.02 -14.54
N THR A 64 -26.07 8.97 -15.11
CA THR A 64 -27.30 8.72 -15.87
C THR A 64 -27.05 8.02 -17.21
N ILE A 65 -25.79 7.97 -17.68
CA ILE A 65 -25.44 7.40 -18.97
C ILE A 65 -25.52 5.85 -18.90
N ASN A 66 -26.34 5.28 -19.77
CA ASN A 66 -26.58 3.84 -19.96
C ASN A 66 -27.16 3.07 -18.76
N MET A 67 -28.00 3.71 -17.94
CA MET A 67 -28.83 3.06 -16.90
C MET A 67 -28.05 2.08 -16.00
N GLY A 68 -26.82 2.44 -15.61
CA GLY A 68 -26.00 1.58 -14.77
C GLY A 68 -25.46 0.32 -15.47
N ARG A 69 -25.34 0.31 -16.81
CA ARG A 69 -24.68 -0.75 -17.60
C ARG A 69 -23.37 -0.25 -18.22
N PRO A 70 -22.24 -0.22 -17.47
CA PRO A 70 -21.00 0.36 -17.95
C PRO A 70 -20.38 -0.41 -19.13
N ASN A 71 -20.60 -1.72 -19.23
CA ASN A 71 -20.08 -2.55 -20.34
C ASN A 71 -20.59 -2.05 -21.70
N ILE A 72 -21.90 -1.76 -21.80
CA ILE A 72 -22.52 -1.28 -23.04
C ILE A 72 -21.98 0.10 -23.42
N PHE A 73 -21.81 0.97 -22.41
CA PHE A 73 -21.23 2.29 -22.60
C PHE A 73 -19.81 2.22 -23.16
N VAL A 74 -18.93 1.46 -22.50
CA VAL A 74 -17.53 1.35 -22.89
C VAL A 74 -17.42 0.76 -24.28
N LYS A 75 -18.15 -0.34 -24.56
CA LYS A 75 -18.10 -1.00 -25.87
C LYS A 75 -18.51 -0.04 -26.98
N LYS A 76 -19.69 0.57 -26.86
CA LYS A 76 -20.19 1.54 -27.85
C LYS A 76 -19.24 2.72 -28.03
N ARG A 77 -18.78 3.33 -26.95
CA ARG A 77 -17.90 4.51 -27.04
C ARG A 77 -16.55 4.21 -27.65
N LEU A 78 -15.94 3.07 -27.34
CA LEU A 78 -14.65 2.70 -27.92
C LEU A 78 -14.79 2.37 -29.40
N THR A 79 -15.85 1.65 -29.79
CA THR A 79 -16.17 1.40 -31.20
C THR A 79 -16.41 2.70 -31.96
N ASP A 80 -17.21 3.62 -31.40
CA ASP A 80 -17.54 4.91 -32.03
C ASP A 80 -16.30 5.83 -32.16
N LEU A 81 -15.42 5.88 -31.14
CA LEU A 81 -14.28 6.81 -31.11
C LEU A 81 -13.09 6.35 -31.95
N PHE A 82 -12.81 5.05 -31.96
CA PHE A 82 -11.60 4.50 -32.56
C PHE A 82 -11.88 3.68 -33.82
N ALA A 83 -13.14 3.60 -34.26
CA ALA A 83 -13.57 2.75 -35.37
C ALA A 83 -13.05 1.30 -35.25
N PHE A 84 -12.92 0.80 -34.00
CA PHE A 84 -12.48 -0.57 -33.78
C PHE A 84 -13.50 -1.53 -34.38
N GLU A 85 -13.05 -2.46 -35.21
CA GLU A 85 -13.78 -3.70 -35.43
C GLU A 85 -13.98 -4.39 -34.07
N ASP A 86 -15.09 -5.11 -33.90
CA ASP A 86 -15.65 -5.59 -32.62
C ASP A 86 -14.80 -6.66 -31.87
N THR A 87 -13.47 -6.56 -31.99
CA THR A 87 -12.42 -7.52 -31.67
C THR A 87 -11.85 -7.37 -30.26
N PHE A 88 -12.16 -6.30 -29.54
CA PHE A 88 -11.67 -6.12 -28.17
C PHE A 88 -12.63 -6.72 -27.15
N ALA A 89 -12.09 -7.54 -26.25
CA ALA A 89 -12.85 -8.16 -25.17
C ALA A 89 -12.73 -7.34 -23.89
N VAL A 90 -13.86 -6.82 -23.40
CA VAL A 90 -13.92 -6.18 -22.09
C VAL A 90 -14.24 -7.23 -21.03
N LYS A 91 -13.25 -7.60 -20.22
CA LYS A 91 -13.41 -8.65 -19.20
C LYS A 91 -14.37 -8.24 -18.07
N HIS A 92 -14.28 -6.98 -17.63
CA HIS A 92 -15.08 -6.46 -16.53
C HIS A 92 -15.16 -4.94 -16.62
N THR A 93 -16.31 -4.36 -16.26
CA THR A 93 -16.46 -2.93 -16.01
C THR A 93 -17.28 -2.71 -14.76
N HIS A 94 -16.91 -1.69 -14.00
CA HIS A 94 -17.65 -1.23 -12.85
C HIS A 94 -17.42 0.27 -12.69
N ARG A 95 -18.26 0.90 -11.87
CA ARG A 95 -18.01 2.26 -11.37
C ARG A 95 -17.13 2.14 -10.13
N SER A 96 -16.14 3.01 -10.00
CA SER A 96 -15.35 3.10 -8.77
C SER A 96 -16.28 3.48 -7.61
N LEU A 97 -16.22 2.73 -6.51
CA LEU A 97 -17.00 2.98 -5.29
C LEU A 97 -16.40 4.09 -4.40
N GLY A 98 -15.24 4.64 -4.77
CA GLY A 98 -14.50 5.64 -3.99
C GLY A 98 -14.96 7.09 -4.23
N PRO A 99 -14.55 8.03 -3.35
CA PRO A 99 -14.88 9.44 -3.50
C PRO A 99 -14.40 9.97 -4.86
N ARG A 100 -15.13 10.98 -5.39
CA ARG A 100 -14.76 11.66 -6.64
C ARG A 100 -13.27 12.07 -6.57
N PRO A 101 -12.50 11.90 -7.65
CA PRO A 101 -11.18 12.51 -7.70
C PRO A 101 -11.32 14.03 -7.48
N PRO A 102 -10.34 14.69 -6.84
CA PRO A 102 -10.33 16.15 -6.70
C PRO A 102 -10.40 16.87 -8.05
#